data_AF-A0A8H4UI94-F1
#
_entry.id   AF-A0A8H4UI94-F1
#
_cell.length_a   1.000
_cell.length_b   1.000
_cell.length_c   1.000
_cell.angle_alpha   90.00
_cell.angle_beta   90.00
_cell.angle_gamma   90.00
#
_symmetry.space_group_name_H-M   'P 1'
#
loop_
_entity.id
_entity.type
_entity.pdbx_description
1 polymer ?
#
loop_
_entity_poly.entity_id
_entity_poly.type
_entity_poly.pdbx_seq_one_letter_code
_entity_poly.pdbx_strand_id
1 'polypeptide(L)'
;VIGMCKLAGGSGDIWDQKPQYTGSTRSWMILSYMTSLSGGWATMATNIPDYTRYLKKPRGIWLQALLVPAVCTFIGVLGIISTSASKVLYGTYIWDPLELASHWDGPGGRAAAFFVGLAWVVAQIGVNVSANVVSFANDLTSLCPRYINIRRGAVVATIIGGWVMVPWKIVYSATSLINFMGALSIFLSPIAAILIADFWVIKRQAIDVPALYRPHARYHYVKGCNWRAAAALLISLGPNLPGLVNTVNPAIDIGGAEKIYDFNYLWGFFSAFVVYIVSSYVFPVPETLIPVTIHDDGNIFVGQHVSEKEIFTQEALPEKQV
;
A
#
# COMPACT_ATOMS: atom_id res chain seq x y z
N VAL A 1 16.34 4.46 -21.41
CA VAL A 1 17.37 5.46 -21.06
C VAL A 1 18.55 5.49 -22.03
N ILE A 2 19.53 4.57 -21.94
CA ILE A 2 20.79 4.68 -22.70
C ILE A 2 20.56 4.80 -24.21
N GLY A 3 19.72 3.93 -24.78
CA GLY A 3 19.35 4.01 -26.20
C GLY A 3 18.66 5.33 -26.57
N MET A 4 17.71 5.79 -25.75
CA MET A 4 17.01 7.05 -25.95
C MET A 4 17.95 8.25 -25.90
N CYS A 5 18.86 8.31 -24.92
CA CYS A 5 19.81 9.41 -24.82
C CYS A 5 20.78 9.42 -26.00
N LYS A 6 21.17 8.24 -26.50
CA LYS A 6 22.01 8.14 -27.70
C LYS A 6 21.29 8.64 -28.95
N LEU A 7 20.00 8.31 -29.10
CA LEU A 7 19.18 8.76 -30.24
C LEU A 7 18.88 10.27 -30.17
N ALA A 8 18.63 10.80 -28.97
CA ALA A 8 18.36 12.21 -28.75
C ALA A 8 19.62 13.09 -28.69
N GLY A 9 20.82 12.51 -28.75
CA GLY A 9 22.09 13.25 -28.63
C GLY A 9 22.38 13.81 -27.22
N GLY A 10 21.68 13.33 -26.19
CA GLY A 10 21.79 13.83 -24.82
C GLY A 10 20.62 13.39 -23.94
N SER A 11 20.48 14.02 -22.76
CA SER A 11 19.37 13.76 -21.82
C SER A 11 18.15 14.66 -22.05
N GLY A 12 18.14 15.38 -23.18
CA GLY A 12 17.18 16.44 -23.50
C GLY A 12 17.28 17.64 -22.55
N ASP A 13 16.25 18.48 -22.55
CA ASP A 13 16.27 19.79 -21.87
C ASP A 13 15.95 19.70 -20.38
N ILE A 14 15.88 18.51 -19.80
CA ILE A 14 15.44 18.30 -18.41
C ILE A 14 16.20 19.14 -17.39
N TRP A 15 17.51 19.28 -17.56
CA TRP A 15 18.35 20.02 -16.62
C TRP A 15 18.19 21.54 -16.75
N ASP A 16 17.72 22.00 -17.90
CA ASP A 16 17.51 23.41 -18.22
C ASP A 16 16.03 23.83 -18.06
N GLN A 17 15.15 22.89 -17.70
CA GLN A 17 13.73 23.18 -17.47
C GLN A 17 13.55 24.09 -16.25
N LYS A 18 12.90 25.23 -16.49
CA LYS A 18 12.52 26.17 -15.43
C LYS A 18 11.18 25.74 -14.80
N PRO A 19 10.99 25.95 -13.48
CA PRO A 19 9.72 25.69 -12.84
C PRO A 19 8.61 26.51 -13.52
N GLN A 20 7.57 25.85 -14.03
CA GLN A 20 6.43 26.54 -14.64
C GLN A 20 5.54 27.25 -13.62
N TYR A 21 5.60 26.82 -12.36
CA TYR A 21 4.76 27.34 -11.28
C TYR A 21 5.60 27.87 -10.12
N THR A 22 5.16 28.97 -9.51
CA THR A 22 5.86 29.64 -8.41
C THR A 22 4.91 29.88 -7.23
N GLY A 23 5.48 30.25 -6.07
CA GLY A 23 4.72 30.56 -4.86
C GLY A 23 3.93 29.37 -4.29
N SER A 24 2.74 29.66 -3.76
CA SER A 24 1.90 28.67 -3.07
C SER A 24 1.47 27.52 -3.99
N THR A 25 1.19 27.78 -5.26
CA THR A 25 0.75 26.75 -6.22
C THR A 25 1.80 25.65 -6.37
N ARG A 26 3.09 26.02 -6.40
CA ARG A 26 4.20 25.05 -6.45
C ARG A 26 4.20 24.12 -5.23
N SER A 27 4.01 24.68 -4.03
CA SER A 27 3.99 23.89 -2.79
C SER A 27 2.82 22.90 -2.75
N TRP A 28 1.63 23.33 -3.18
CA TRP A 28 0.46 22.46 -3.24
C TRP A 28 0.62 21.33 -4.25
N MET A 29 1.17 21.61 -5.44
CA MET A 29 1.47 20.53 -6.40
C MET A 29 2.50 19.55 -5.88
N ILE A 30 3.56 20.02 -5.20
CA ILE A 30 4.55 19.11 -4.58
C ILE A 30 3.85 18.18 -3.57
N LEU A 31 2.99 18.73 -2.70
CA LEU A 31 2.22 17.93 -1.75
C LEU A 31 1.31 16.94 -2.46
N SER A 32 0.59 17.37 -3.49
CA SER A 32 -0.31 16.53 -4.29
C SER A 32 0.45 15.34 -4.91
N TYR A 33 1.60 15.58 -5.54
CA TYR A 33 2.43 14.51 -6.10
C TYR A 33 3.02 13.57 -5.02
N MET A 34 3.48 14.11 -3.89
CA MET A 34 3.96 13.28 -2.77
C MET A 34 2.87 12.38 -2.21
N THR A 35 1.65 12.90 -2.10
CA THR A 35 0.45 12.18 -1.66
C THR A 35 0.09 11.08 -2.66
N SER A 36 0.05 11.38 -3.96
CA SER A 36 -0.22 10.37 -5.00
C SER A 36 0.81 9.24 -5.00
N LEU A 37 2.10 9.56 -4.87
CA LEU A 37 3.16 8.54 -4.78
C LEU A 37 3.00 7.67 -3.54
N SER A 38 2.68 8.28 -2.40
CA SER A 38 2.41 7.56 -1.15
C SER A 38 1.19 6.63 -1.29
N GLY A 39 0.15 7.09 -2.00
CA GLY A 39 -1.01 6.31 -2.40
C GLY A 39 -0.70 5.03 -3.16
N GLY A 40 0.23 5.13 -4.12
CA GLY A 40 0.68 3.98 -4.89
C GLY A 40 1.28 2.86 -4.06
N TRP A 41 1.89 3.20 -2.93
CA TRP A 41 2.51 2.24 -2.00
C TRP A 41 1.63 1.92 -0.78
N ALA A 42 0.47 2.57 -0.64
CA ALA A 42 -0.42 2.40 0.50
C ALA A 42 -0.92 0.95 0.63
N THR A 43 -1.21 0.28 -0.49
CA THR A 43 -1.64 -1.14 -0.54
C THR A 43 -0.56 -2.07 0.01
N MET A 44 0.70 -1.83 -0.38
CA MET A 44 1.82 -2.60 0.12
C MET A 44 2.08 -2.30 1.61
N ALA A 45 1.88 -1.05 2.04
CA ALA A 45 2.05 -0.68 3.45
C ALA A 45 1.05 -1.41 4.37
N THR A 46 -0.21 -1.59 3.95
CA THR A 46 -1.20 -2.35 4.74
C THR A 46 -0.95 -3.85 4.72
N ASN A 47 -0.38 -4.38 3.62
CA ASN A 47 -0.24 -5.81 3.40
C ASN A 47 1.20 -6.32 3.61
N ILE A 48 2.13 -5.46 4.03
CA ILE A 48 3.52 -5.84 4.32
C ILE A 48 3.62 -7.02 5.32
N PRO A 49 2.69 -7.21 6.30
CA PRO A 49 2.71 -8.37 7.19
C PRO A 49 2.67 -9.73 6.49
N ASP A 50 2.09 -9.81 5.28
CA ASP A 50 2.04 -11.04 4.47
C ASP A 50 3.44 -11.58 4.15
N TYR A 51 4.41 -10.69 4.00
CA TYR A 51 5.80 -11.03 3.71
C TYR A 51 6.63 -11.09 4.96
N THR A 52 6.42 -10.14 5.89
CA THR A 52 7.26 -10.07 7.09
C THR A 52 7.05 -11.25 8.02
N ARG A 53 5.89 -11.92 7.98
CA ARG A 53 5.66 -13.18 8.71
C ARG A 53 6.60 -14.32 8.29
N TYR A 54 7.18 -14.24 7.08
CA TYR A 54 8.13 -15.23 6.56
C TYR A 54 9.60 -14.80 6.73
N LEU A 55 9.86 -13.63 7.32
CA LEU A 55 11.22 -13.18 7.59
C LEU A 55 11.86 -14.03 8.69
N LYS A 56 13.02 -14.63 8.38
CA LYS A 56 13.84 -15.35 9.37
C LYS A 56 14.52 -14.41 10.36
N LYS A 57 14.78 -13.14 9.97
CA LYS A 57 15.49 -12.14 10.79
C LYS A 57 14.77 -10.79 10.72
N PRO A 58 14.43 -10.17 11.86
CA PRO A 58 13.70 -8.89 11.89
C PRO A 58 14.53 -7.72 11.33
N ARG A 59 15.87 -7.84 11.33
CA ARG A 59 16.76 -6.82 10.77
C ARG A 59 16.60 -6.61 9.25
N GLY A 60 15.98 -7.56 8.54
CA GLY A 60 15.72 -7.43 7.10
C GLY A 60 14.81 -6.26 6.74
N ILE A 61 13.97 -5.80 7.67
CA ILE A 61 13.04 -4.67 7.46
C ILE A 61 13.82 -3.36 7.27
N TRP A 62 14.89 -3.13 8.05
CA TRP A 62 15.72 -1.93 7.93
C TRP A 62 16.45 -1.85 6.59
N LEU A 63 16.83 -3.00 6.03
CA LEU A 63 17.42 -3.05 4.71
C LEU A 63 16.42 -2.62 3.64
N GLN A 64 15.15 -3.03 3.75
CA GLN A 64 14.09 -2.58 2.85
C GLN A 64 13.84 -1.08 2.97
N ALA A 65 13.79 -0.55 4.20
CA ALA A 65 13.59 0.88 4.45
C ALA A 65 14.66 1.76 3.78
N LEU A 66 15.89 1.27 3.65
CA LEU A 66 16.97 1.98 2.95
C LEU A 66 17.01 1.70 1.44
N LEU A 67 16.93 0.43 1.04
CA LEU A 67 17.13 0.03 -0.35
C LEU A 67 15.94 0.39 -1.24
N VAL A 68 14.70 0.26 -0.77
CA VAL A 68 13.51 0.50 -1.59
C VAL A 68 13.46 1.96 -2.07
N PRO A 69 13.59 2.99 -1.21
CA PRO A 69 13.61 4.38 -1.68
C PRO A 69 14.77 4.66 -2.63
N ALA A 70 15.96 4.11 -2.37
CA ALA A 70 17.13 4.32 -3.23
C ALA A 70 16.92 3.73 -4.64
N VAL A 71 16.44 2.50 -4.72
CA VAL A 71 16.18 1.81 -6.01
C VAL A 71 15.01 2.48 -6.75
N CYS A 72 13.92 2.82 -6.06
CA CYS A 72 12.78 3.50 -6.66
C CYS A 72 13.17 4.89 -7.18
N THR A 73 13.97 5.65 -6.42
CA THR A 73 14.47 6.96 -6.86
C THR A 73 15.37 6.81 -8.09
N PHE A 74 16.28 5.84 -8.07
CA PHE A 74 17.16 5.57 -9.21
C PHE A 74 16.37 5.23 -10.47
N ILE A 75 15.42 4.29 -10.39
CA ILE A 75 14.56 3.91 -11.53
C ILE A 75 13.67 5.08 -11.97
N GLY A 76 13.15 5.87 -11.02
CA GLY A 76 12.37 7.07 -11.32
C GLY A 76 13.16 8.09 -12.14
N VAL A 77 14.40 8.40 -11.73
CA VAL A 77 15.30 9.30 -12.49
C VAL A 77 15.54 8.79 -13.91
N LEU A 78 15.76 7.48 -14.07
CA LEU A 78 15.92 6.85 -15.38
C LEU A 78 14.66 7.01 -16.28
N GLY A 79 13.47 6.88 -15.69
CA GLY A 79 12.21 7.14 -16.38
C GLY A 79 12.10 8.59 -16.84
N ILE A 80 12.32 9.55 -15.94
CA ILE A 80 12.22 10.98 -16.25
C ILE A 80 13.22 11.39 -17.33
N ILE A 81 14.46 10.90 -17.28
CA ILE A 81 15.46 11.15 -18.34
C ILE A 81 15.00 10.57 -19.69
N SER A 82 14.40 9.38 -19.70
CA SER A 82 13.91 8.76 -20.94
C SER A 82 12.75 9.54 -21.54
N THR A 83 11.81 10.03 -20.70
CA THR A 83 10.70 10.89 -21.14
C THR A 83 11.17 12.27 -21.59
N SER A 84 12.23 12.82 -20.99
CA SER A 84 12.86 14.05 -21.50
C SER A 84 13.47 13.84 -22.88
N ALA A 85 14.23 12.76 -23.07
CA ALA A 85 14.81 12.42 -24.36
C ALA A 85 13.74 12.13 -25.43
N SER A 86 12.58 11.58 -25.05
CA SER A 86 11.47 11.35 -25.99
C SER A 86 10.95 12.66 -26.58
N LYS A 87 10.90 13.75 -25.80
CA LYS A 87 10.46 15.05 -26.32
C LYS A 87 11.38 15.59 -27.40
N VAL A 88 12.70 15.42 -27.22
CA VAL A 88 13.68 15.85 -28.22
C VAL A 88 13.55 15.01 -29.50
N LEU A 89 13.32 13.71 -29.35
CA LEU A 89 13.28 12.77 -30.48
C LEU A 89 11.94 12.77 -31.24
N TYR A 90 10.83 12.88 -30.52
CA TYR A 90 9.48 12.67 -31.03
C TYR A 90 8.56 13.90 -30.87
N GLY A 91 9.04 14.98 -30.26
CA GLY A 91 8.27 16.21 -30.02
C GLY A 91 7.30 16.15 -28.84
N THR A 92 7.07 14.96 -28.25
CA THR A 92 6.12 14.73 -27.16
C THR A 92 6.77 14.02 -25.96
N TYR A 93 6.24 14.30 -24.77
CA TYR A 93 6.65 13.59 -23.55
C TYR A 93 5.92 12.24 -23.50
N ILE A 94 6.65 11.17 -23.77
CA ILE A 94 6.15 9.79 -23.71
C ILE A 94 6.58 9.22 -22.35
N TRP A 95 5.60 8.93 -21.52
CA TRP A 95 5.79 8.39 -20.18
C TRP A 95 5.66 6.86 -20.15
N ASP A 96 4.92 6.27 -21.10
CA ASP A 96 4.75 4.83 -21.22
C ASP A 96 5.97 4.20 -21.94
N PRO A 97 6.73 3.30 -21.28
CA PRO A 97 7.84 2.59 -21.90
C PRO A 97 7.45 1.73 -23.10
N LEU A 98 6.22 1.22 -23.14
CA LEU A 98 5.72 0.40 -24.24
C LEU A 98 5.41 1.26 -25.47
N GLU A 99 4.76 2.41 -25.28
CA GLU A 99 4.57 3.41 -26.32
C GLU A 99 5.93 3.87 -26.87
N LEU A 100 6.90 4.12 -25.99
CA LEU A 100 8.25 4.51 -26.39
C LEU A 100 8.94 3.45 -27.26
N ALA A 101 8.81 2.17 -26.91
CA ALA A 101 9.36 1.07 -27.68
C ALA A 101 8.65 0.88 -29.03
N SER A 102 7.38 1.30 -29.15
CA SER A 102 6.62 1.22 -30.40
C SER A 102 7.15 2.15 -31.51
N HIS A 103 7.88 3.21 -31.13
CA HIS A 103 8.51 4.14 -32.07
C HIS A 103 9.89 3.68 -32.58
N TRP A 104 10.36 2.49 -32.18
CA TRP A 104 11.68 1.99 -32.57
C TRP A 104 11.62 1.16 -33.85
N ASP A 105 11.84 1.83 -34.98
CA ASP A 105 11.83 1.22 -36.30
C ASP A 105 13.18 0.61 -36.74
N GLY A 106 13.11 -0.24 -37.77
CA GLY A 106 14.28 -0.91 -38.38
C GLY A 106 14.71 -2.20 -37.68
N PRO A 107 15.68 -2.95 -38.23
CA PRO A 107 16.07 -4.26 -37.70
C PRO A 107 16.56 -4.23 -36.25
N GLY A 108 17.38 -3.23 -35.89
CA GLY A 108 17.87 -3.03 -34.53
C GLY A 108 16.80 -2.49 -33.57
N GLY A 109 15.93 -1.60 -34.04
CA GLY A 109 14.82 -1.04 -33.25
C GLY A 109 13.81 -2.10 -32.84
N ARG A 110 13.38 -2.95 -33.79
CA ARG A 110 12.48 -4.08 -33.50
C ARG A 110 13.08 -5.08 -32.51
N ALA A 111 14.38 -5.37 -32.61
CA ALA A 111 15.05 -6.23 -31.64
C ALA A 111 15.07 -5.60 -30.24
N ALA A 112 15.36 -4.30 -30.15
CA ALA A 112 15.30 -3.57 -28.88
C ALA A 112 13.88 -3.54 -28.28
N ALA A 113 12.86 -3.32 -29.12
CA ALA A 113 11.46 -3.33 -28.71
C ALA A 113 11.03 -4.70 -28.18
N PHE A 114 11.49 -5.79 -28.81
CA PHE A 114 11.27 -7.16 -28.31
C PHE A 114 11.88 -7.36 -26.92
N PHE A 115 13.13 -6.98 -26.70
CA PHE A 115 13.76 -7.14 -25.38
C PHE A 115 13.13 -6.27 -24.30
N VAL A 116 12.70 -5.05 -24.63
CA VAL A 116 11.96 -4.19 -23.70
C VAL A 116 10.61 -4.80 -23.36
N GLY A 117 9.85 -5.26 -24.36
CA GLY A 117 8.56 -5.92 -24.15
C GLY A 117 8.71 -7.20 -23.33
N LEU A 118 9.71 -8.03 -23.61
CA LEU A 118 10.00 -9.25 -22.85
C LEU A 118 10.36 -8.92 -21.39
N ALA A 119 11.24 -7.95 -21.17
CA ALA A 119 11.59 -7.49 -19.83
C ALA A 119 10.37 -6.95 -19.07
N TRP A 120 9.49 -6.21 -19.76
CA TRP A 120 8.26 -5.68 -19.20
C TRP A 120 7.29 -6.79 -18.79
N VAL A 121 7.11 -7.82 -19.63
CA VAL A 121 6.28 -8.99 -19.31
C VAL A 121 6.82 -9.71 -18.07
N VAL A 122 8.12 -9.98 -18.02
CA VAL A 122 8.73 -10.65 -16.86
C VAL A 122 8.58 -9.80 -15.59
N ALA A 123 8.85 -8.50 -15.68
CA ALA A 123 8.70 -7.57 -14.56
C ALA A 123 7.25 -7.52 -14.06
N GLN A 124 6.28 -7.42 -14.96
CA GLN A 124 4.87 -7.33 -14.60
C GLN A 124 4.35 -8.61 -13.96
N ILE A 125 4.78 -9.79 -14.45
CA ILE A 125 4.46 -11.07 -13.80
C ILE A 125 5.04 -11.10 -12.39
N GLY A 126 6.30 -10.71 -12.22
CA GLY A 126 6.96 -10.70 -10.91
C GLY A 126 6.25 -9.79 -9.90
N VAL A 127 5.95 -8.55 -10.29
CA VAL A 127 5.27 -7.58 -9.42
C VAL A 127 3.83 -7.98 -9.14
N ASN A 128 3.07 -8.43 -10.14
CA ASN A 128 1.67 -8.83 -9.92
C ASN A 128 1.55 -10.06 -9.02
N VAL A 129 2.37 -11.09 -9.26
CA VAL A 129 2.33 -12.32 -8.47
C VAL A 129 2.73 -12.05 -7.03
N SER A 130 3.84 -11.31 -6.83
CA SER A 130 4.25 -10.93 -5.48
C SER A 130 3.23 -9.96 -4.89
N ALA A 131 3.25 -8.68 -5.26
CA ALA A 131 2.55 -7.61 -4.56
C ALA A 131 1.02 -7.76 -4.47
N ASN A 132 0.37 -8.36 -5.47
CA ASN A 132 -1.11 -8.30 -5.58
C ASN A 132 -1.78 -9.67 -5.35
N VAL A 133 -1.32 -10.72 -6.04
CA VAL A 133 -2.01 -12.03 -6.02
C VAL A 133 -1.88 -12.71 -4.66
N VAL A 134 -0.70 -12.66 -4.04
CA VAL A 134 -0.48 -13.31 -2.72
C VAL A 134 -1.33 -12.66 -1.64
N SER A 135 -1.36 -11.33 -1.57
CA SER A 135 -2.15 -10.61 -0.56
C SER A 135 -3.65 -10.84 -0.75
N PHE A 136 -4.16 -10.71 -1.98
CA PHE A 136 -5.58 -10.97 -2.24
C PHE A 136 -5.97 -12.42 -1.89
N ALA A 137 -5.11 -13.39 -2.22
CA ALA A 137 -5.36 -14.79 -1.89
C ALA A 137 -5.34 -15.06 -0.38
N ASN A 138 -4.45 -14.41 0.37
CA ASN A 138 -4.43 -14.47 1.83
C ASN A 138 -5.70 -13.88 2.45
N ASP A 139 -6.12 -12.70 2.00
CA ASP A 139 -7.33 -12.04 2.47
C ASP A 139 -8.56 -12.92 2.26
N LEU A 140 -8.70 -13.46 1.04
CA LEU A 140 -9.85 -14.26 0.69
C LEU A 140 -9.87 -15.64 1.38
N THR A 141 -8.70 -16.22 1.63
CA THR A 141 -8.58 -17.44 2.45
C THR A 141 -8.95 -17.17 3.90
N SER A 142 -8.67 -15.97 4.42
CA SER A 142 -9.02 -15.58 5.80
C SER A 142 -10.51 -15.26 5.94
N LEU A 143 -11.13 -14.67 4.91
CA LEU A 143 -12.57 -14.34 4.90
C LEU A 143 -13.45 -15.57 4.68
N CYS A 144 -13.06 -16.48 3.79
CA CYS A 144 -13.86 -17.64 3.38
C CYS A 144 -13.06 -18.95 3.45
N PRO A 145 -12.50 -19.33 4.62
CA PRO A 145 -11.53 -20.43 4.75
C PRO A 145 -12.10 -21.79 4.34
N ARG A 146 -13.42 -21.99 4.49
CA ARG A 146 -14.09 -23.24 4.10
C ARG A 146 -14.14 -23.47 2.59
N TYR A 147 -14.16 -22.39 1.80
CA TYR A 147 -14.42 -22.47 0.36
C TYR A 147 -13.18 -22.16 -0.49
N ILE A 148 -12.31 -21.31 0.02
CA ILE A 148 -11.22 -20.72 -0.74
C ILE A 148 -9.89 -21.08 -0.09
N ASN A 149 -9.02 -21.69 -0.91
CA ASN A 149 -7.61 -21.85 -0.62
C ASN A 149 -6.79 -20.86 -1.45
N ILE A 150 -5.51 -20.70 -1.13
CA ILE A 150 -4.61 -19.74 -1.81
C ILE A 150 -4.64 -19.90 -3.34
N ARG A 151 -4.68 -21.15 -3.86
CA ARG A 151 -4.71 -21.40 -5.31
C ARG A 151 -6.02 -20.91 -5.95
N ARG A 152 -7.16 -21.19 -5.33
CA ARG A 152 -8.48 -20.70 -5.78
C ARG A 152 -8.55 -19.18 -5.68
N GLY A 153 -8.02 -18.61 -4.59
CA GLY A 153 -7.96 -17.16 -4.39
C GLY A 153 -7.16 -16.45 -5.48
N ALA A 154 -6.03 -17.02 -5.90
CA ALA A 154 -5.22 -16.48 -7.00
C ALA A 154 -5.96 -16.48 -8.35
N VAL A 155 -6.73 -17.52 -8.65
CA VAL A 155 -7.57 -17.58 -9.86
C VAL A 155 -8.66 -16.51 -9.82
N VAL A 156 -9.35 -16.37 -8.69
CA VAL A 156 -10.37 -15.33 -8.49
C VAL A 156 -9.77 -13.94 -8.65
N ALA A 157 -8.59 -13.68 -8.05
CA ALA A 157 -7.86 -12.42 -8.19
C ALA A 157 -7.58 -12.08 -9.66
N THR A 158 -7.12 -13.07 -10.42
CA THR A 158 -6.74 -12.90 -11.84
C THR A 158 -7.95 -12.61 -12.72
N ILE A 159 -9.08 -13.30 -12.49
CA ILE A 159 -10.30 -13.08 -13.28
C ILE A 159 -10.93 -11.73 -12.93
N ILE A 160 -11.13 -11.45 -11.63
CA ILE A 160 -11.81 -10.22 -11.21
C ILE A 160 -10.93 -9.01 -11.47
N GLY A 161 -9.71 -9.00 -10.93
CA GLY A 161 -8.79 -7.87 -11.06
C GLY A 161 -8.29 -7.67 -12.48
N GLY A 162 -8.03 -8.76 -13.21
CA GLY A 162 -7.49 -8.70 -14.57
C GLY A 162 -8.53 -8.39 -15.64
N TRP A 163 -9.75 -8.93 -15.53
CA TRP A 163 -10.74 -8.85 -16.60
C TRP A 163 -12.00 -8.07 -16.23
N VAL A 164 -12.59 -8.36 -15.06
CA VAL A 164 -13.88 -7.77 -14.68
C VAL A 164 -13.75 -6.28 -14.34
N MET A 165 -12.64 -5.88 -13.71
CA MET A 165 -12.41 -4.49 -13.31
C MET A 165 -11.99 -3.57 -14.47
N VAL A 166 -11.67 -4.13 -15.65
CA VAL A 166 -11.28 -3.37 -16.85
C VAL A 166 -10.16 -2.34 -16.54
N PRO A 167 -9.02 -2.75 -15.92
CA PRO A 167 -8.03 -1.83 -15.39
C PRO A 167 -7.34 -0.95 -16.46
N TRP A 168 -7.35 -1.36 -17.73
CA TRP A 168 -6.78 -0.57 -18.83
C TRP A 168 -7.49 0.77 -19.04
N LYS A 169 -8.73 0.94 -18.56
CA LYS A 169 -9.38 2.27 -18.55
C LYS A 169 -8.73 3.24 -17.58
N ILE A 170 -8.09 2.76 -16.53
CA ILE A 170 -7.40 3.59 -15.53
C ILE A 170 -6.06 4.06 -16.09
N VAL A 171 -5.33 3.18 -16.77
CA VAL A 171 -3.99 3.46 -17.33
C VAL A 171 -4.05 4.23 -18.65
N TYR A 172 -5.25 4.46 -19.20
CA TYR A 172 -5.46 5.19 -20.45
C TYR A 172 -4.84 6.60 -20.46
N SER A 173 -4.75 7.27 -19.31
CA SER A 173 -4.07 8.56 -19.21
C SER A 173 -3.31 8.73 -17.89
N ALA A 174 -2.22 9.51 -17.91
CA ALA A 174 -1.45 9.84 -16.71
C ALA A 174 -2.32 10.51 -15.64
N THR A 175 -3.25 11.39 -16.05
CA THR A 175 -4.19 12.05 -15.15
C THR A 175 -5.14 11.05 -14.50
N SER A 176 -5.71 10.13 -15.27
CA SER A 176 -6.58 9.07 -14.74
C SER A 176 -5.85 8.17 -13.73
N LEU A 177 -4.58 7.86 -13.99
CA LEU A 177 -3.74 7.09 -13.09
C LEU A 177 -3.49 7.83 -11.77
N ILE A 178 -3.10 9.11 -11.84
CA ILE A 178 -2.83 9.94 -10.65
C ILE A 178 -4.11 10.10 -9.81
N ASN A 179 -5.26 10.35 -10.46
CA ASN A 179 -6.54 10.47 -9.77
C ASN A 179 -6.91 9.17 -9.06
N PHE A 180 -6.70 8.03 -9.70
CA PHE A 180 -6.94 6.72 -9.10
C PHE A 180 -6.03 6.46 -7.89
N MET A 181 -4.74 6.78 -7.98
CA MET A 181 -3.81 6.67 -6.84
C MET A 181 -4.20 7.59 -5.67
N GLY A 182 -4.65 8.81 -5.98
CA GLY A 182 -5.20 9.74 -4.98
C GLY A 182 -6.44 9.16 -4.30
N ALA A 183 -7.37 8.58 -5.08
CA ALA A 183 -8.58 7.96 -4.55
C ALA A 183 -8.27 6.79 -3.59
N LEU A 184 -7.35 5.91 -3.96
CA LEU A 184 -6.92 4.79 -3.11
C LEU A 184 -6.33 5.25 -1.78
N SER A 185 -5.56 6.34 -1.80
CA SER A 185 -4.91 6.91 -0.62
C SER A 185 -5.91 7.25 0.48
N ILE A 186 -7.07 7.77 0.12
CA ILE A 186 -8.10 8.20 1.06
C ILE A 186 -8.64 7.04 1.88
N PHE A 187 -8.77 5.85 1.29
CA PHE A 187 -9.31 4.68 1.97
C PHE A 187 -8.24 3.89 2.71
N LEU A 188 -7.03 3.79 2.16
CA LEU A 188 -5.99 2.94 2.75
C LEU A 188 -5.19 3.62 3.86
N SER A 189 -4.96 4.94 3.77
CA SER A 189 -4.25 5.68 4.82
C SER A 189 -4.90 5.60 6.21
N PRO A 190 -6.24 5.72 6.38
CA PRO A 190 -6.86 5.57 7.70
C PRO A 190 -6.78 4.13 8.22
N ILE A 191 -6.87 3.12 7.34
CA ILE A 191 -6.75 1.71 7.73
C ILE A 191 -5.35 1.46 8.31
N ALA A 192 -4.30 1.89 7.60
CA ALA A 192 -2.92 1.78 8.07
C ALA A 192 -2.73 2.49 9.43
N ALA A 193 -3.28 3.70 9.57
CA ALA A 193 -3.20 4.46 10.81
C ALA A 193 -3.87 3.76 12.00
N ILE A 194 -5.08 3.21 11.80
CA ILE A 194 -5.82 2.48 12.83
C ILE A 194 -5.03 1.24 13.27
N LEU A 195 -4.48 0.47 12.32
CA LEU A 195 -3.68 -0.71 12.63
C LEU A 195 -2.43 -0.36 13.45
N ILE A 196 -1.72 0.71 13.08
CA ILE A 196 -0.54 1.17 13.81
C ILE A 196 -0.92 1.67 15.21
N ALA A 197 -1.96 2.50 15.32
CA ALA A 197 -2.43 3.02 16.59
C ALA A 197 -2.88 1.91 17.54
N ASP A 198 -3.65 0.95 17.03
CA ASP A 198 -4.17 -0.18 17.81
C ASP A 198 -3.04 -1.05 18.34
N PHE A 199 -2.09 -1.43 17.48
CA PHE A 199 -1.00 -2.32 17.88
C PHE A 199 0.03 -1.64 18.79
N TRP A 200 0.55 -0.47 18.41
CA TRP A 200 1.67 0.14 19.13
C TRP A 200 1.24 0.99 20.33
N VAL A 201 0.14 1.73 20.22
CA VAL A 201 -0.26 2.70 21.26
C VAL A 201 -1.25 2.08 22.23
N ILE A 202 -2.35 1.51 21.72
CA ILE A 202 -3.43 0.99 22.57
C ILE A 202 -3.04 -0.34 23.21
N LYS A 203 -2.65 -1.32 22.39
CA LYS A 203 -2.31 -2.68 22.85
C LYS A 203 -0.86 -2.86 23.26
N ARG A 204 0.00 -1.84 23.04
CA ARG A 204 1.42 -1.85 23.44
C ARG A 204 2.16 -3.12 22.98
N GLN A 205 1.91 -3.53 21.74
CA GLN A 205 2.47 -4.71 21.08
C GLN A 205 2.03 -6.07 21.65
N ALA A 206 1.04 -6.10 22.55
CA ALA A 206 0.54 -7.32 23.16
C ALA A 206 -0.78 -7.77 22.50
N ILE A 207 -0.78 -8.92 21.82
CA ILE A 207 -1.97 -9.47 21.13
C ILE A 207 -2.20 -10.94 21.49
N ASP A 208 -3.46 -11.30 21.69
CA ASP A 208 -3.93 -12.69 21.80
C ASP A 208 -4.13 -13.31 20.41
N VAL A 209 -3.19 -14.14 19.94
CA VAL A 209 -3.24 -14.74 18.60
C VAL A 209 -4.41 -15.74 18.47
N PRO A 210 -4.63 -16.70 19.40
CA PRO A 210 -5.78 -17.60 19.32
C PRO A 210 -7.13 -16.87 19.28
N ALA A 211 -7.29 -15.79 20.03
CA ALA A 211 -8.51 -15.00 20.01
C ALA A 211 -8.80 -14.32 18.66
N LEU A 212 -7.80 -14.09 17.80
CA LEU A 212 -8.03 -13.54 16.44
C LEU A 212 -8.73 -14.53 15.51
N TYR A 213 -8.61 -15.84 15.76
CA TYR A 213 -9.19 -16.89 14.92
C TYR A 213 -10.54 -17.41 15.43
N ARG A 214 -11.03 -16.89 16.56
CA ARG A 214 -12.26 -17.36 17.22
C ARG A 214 -13.38 -16.33 17.10
N PRO A 215 -14.56 -16.69 16.56
CA PRO A 215 -15.65 -15.74 16.32
C PRO A 215 -16.16 -15.00 17.57
N HIS A 216 -16.17 -15.66 18.73
CA HIS A 216 -16.74 -15.12 19.99
C HIS A 216 -15.68 -14.87 21.06
N ALA A 217 -14.47 -14.52 20.64
CA ALA A 217 -13.38 -14.21 21.56
C ALA A 217 -13.26 -12.70 21.84
N ARG A 218 -12.16 -12.34 22.49
CA ARG A 218 -11.82 -11.00 23.01
C ARG A 218 -11.95 -9.86 21.98
N TYR A 219 -11.80 -10.15 20.69
CA TYR A 219 -11.93 -9.16 19.61
C TYR A 219 -13.29 -9.17 18.90
N HIS A 220 -14.33 -9.75 19.50
CA HIS A 220 -15.66 -9.75 18.93
C HIS A 220 -16.32 -8.35 18.97
N TYR A 221 -15.96 -7.50 19.94
CA TYR A 221 -16.57 -6.17 20.12
C TYR A 221 -18.11 -6.23 20.05
N VAL A 222 -18.74 -5.27 19.35
CA VAL A 222 -20.20 -5.22 19.14
C VAL A 222 -20.52 -5.92 17.82
N LYS A 223 -21.04 -7.15 17.90
CA LYS A 223 -21.44 -7.98 16.73
C LYS A 223 -20.33 -8.20 15.69
N GLY A 224 -19.07 -8.28 16.13
CA GLY A 224 -17.91 -8.42 15.25
C GLY A 224 -17.31 -7.10 14.75
N CYS A 225 -17.84 -5.94 15.18
CA CYS A 225 -17.37 -4.63 14.71
C CYS A 225 -16.89 -3.73 15.84
N ASN A 226 -15.71 -3.13 15.64
CA ASN A 226 -15.22 -2.05 16.48
C ASN A 226 -15.71 -0.71 15.94
N TRP A 227 -16.73 -0.14 16.58
CA TRP A 227 -17.31 1.15 16.19
C TRP A 227 -16.29 2.30 16.23
N ARG A 228 -15.24 2.22 17.06
CA ARG A 228 -14.18 3.23 17.16
C ARG A 228 -13.34 3.27 15.90
N ALA A 229 -13.00 2.10 15.35
CA ALA A 229 -12.30 1.97 14.07
C ALA A 229 -13.18 2.48 12.93
N ALA A 230 -14.47 2.13 12.93
CA ALA A 230 -15.42 2.63 11.92
C ALA A 230 -15.57 4.16 11.98
N ALA A 231 -15.68 4.74 13.18
CA ALA A 231 -15.76 6.19 13.37
C ALA A 231 -14.47 6.90 12.92
N ALA A 232 -13.30 6.37 13.28
CA ALA A 232 -12.02 6.90 12.83
C ALA A 232 -11.90 6.91 11.30
N LEU A 233 -12.35 5.84 10.64
CA LEU A 233 -12.36 5.76 9.18
C LEU A 233 -13.35 6.76 8.55
N LEU A 234 -14.57 6.87 9.07
CA LEU A 234 -15.59 7.79 8.53
C LEU A 234 -15.20 9.26 8.71
N ILE A 235 -14.66 9.63 9.87
CA ILE A 235 -14.24 11.02 10.16
C ILE A 235 -13.03 11.41 9.31
N SER A 236 -12.15 10.47 9.03
CA SER A 236 -10.99 10.67 8.14
C SER A 236 -11.40 10.77 6.67
N LEU A 237 -12.35 9.94 6.23
CA LEU A 237 -12.86 9.90 4.86
C LEU A 237 -13.68 11.14 4.50
N GLY A 238 -14.57 11.60 5.39
CA GLY A 238 -15.56 12.64 5.11
C GLY A 238 -14.99 13.91 4.44
N PRO A 239 -13.96 14.55 5.01
CA PRO A 239 -13.35 15.76 4.43
C PRO A 239 -12.68 15.57 3.07
N ASN A 240 -12.28 14.34 2.74
CA ASN A 240 -11.63 14.02 1.46
C ASN A 240 -12.63 13.69 0.33
N LEU A 241 -13.88 13.35 0.67
CA LEU A 241 -14.90 12.97 -0.33
C LEU A 241 -15.21 14.08 -1.35
N PRO A 242 -15.37 15.37 -0.97
CA PRO A 242 -15.58 16.43 -1.95
C PRO A 242 -14.44 16.51 -2.96
N GLY A 243 -13.19 16.42 -2.50
CA GLY A 243 -12.01 16.38 -3.35
C GLY A 243 -12.05 15.23 -4.35
N LEU A 244 -12.40 14.03 -3.88
CA LEU A 244 -12.55 12.86 -4.75
C LEU A 244 -13.62 13.09 -5.83
N VAL A 245 -14.77 13.67 -5.46
CA VAL A 245 -15.85 13.97 -6.40
C VAL A 245 -15.38 14.94 -7.49
N ASN A 246 -14.64 15.99 -7.13
CA ASN A 246 -14.09 16.94 -8.09
C ASN A 246 -13.04 16.30 -9.02
N THR A 247 -12.18 15.41 -8.51
CA THR A 247 -11.20 14.70 -9.37
C THR A 247 -11.84 13.78 -10.41
N VAL A 248 -13.04 13.27 -10.12
CA VAL A 248 -13.82 12.44 -11.06
C VAL A 248 -14.66 13.31 -12.00
N ASN A 249 -15.27 14.37 -11.47
CA ASN A 249 -16.06 15.32 -12.24
C ASN A 249 -15.66 16.77 -11.90
N PRO A 250 -14.74 17.37 -12.69
CA PRO A 250 -14.26 18.73 -12.47
C PRO A 250 -15.33 19.82 -12.63
N ALA A 251 -16.51 19.49 -13.17
CA ALA A 251 -17.61 20.44 -13.29
C ALA A 251 -18.27 20.79 -11.95
N ILE A 252 -17.96 20.03 -10.88
CA ILE A 252 -18.51 20.27 -9.54
C ILE A 252 -17.53 21.17 -8.78
N ASP A 253 -17.93 22.42 -8.53
CA ASP A 253 -17.19 23.34 -7.68
C ASP A 253 -17.29 22.90 -6.21
N ILE A 254 -16.14 22.64 -5.60
CA ILE A 254 -16.00 22.19 -4.22
C ILE A 254 -15.33 23.25 -3.32
N GLY A 255 -15.09 24.46 -3.84
CA GLY A 255 -14.46 25.56 -3.12
C GLY A 255 -13.10 25.17 -2.54
N GLY A 256 -12.85 25.51 -1.26
CA GLY A 256 -11.56 25.27 -0.60
C GLY A 256 -11.20 23.81 -0.30
N ALA A 257 -12.11 22.86 -0.54
CA ALA A 257 -11.89 21.44 -0.25
C ALA A 257 -10.87 20.77 -1.18
N GLU A 258 -10.55 21.38 -2.33
CA GLU A 258 -9.47 20.91 -3.23
C GLU A 258 -8.14 20.76 -2.50
N LYS A 259 -7.83 21.71 -1.61
CA LYS A 259 -6.56 21.71 -0.87
C LYS A 259 -6.46 20.56 0.13
N ILE A 260 -7.57 20.09 0.69
CA ILE A 260 -7.57 18.93 1.61
C ILE A 260 -7.20 17.66 0.84
N TYR A 261 -7.65 17.56 -0.40
CA TYR A 261 -7.31 16.44 -1.27
C TYR A 261 -5.82 16.38 -1.63
N ASP A 262 -5.16 17.52 -1.79
CA ASP A 262 -3.73 17.59 -2.10
C ASP A 262 -2.82 16.95 -1.02
N PHE A 263 -3.29 16.89 0.24
CA PHE A 263 -2.60 16.18 1.33
C PHE A 263 -3.44 15.04 1.91
N ASN A 264 -4.32 14.44 1.10
CA ASN A 264 -5.30 13.46 1.55
C ASN A 264 -4.70 12.31 2.38
N TYR A 265 -3.49 11.85 2.05
CA TYR A 265 -2.84 10.72 2.72
C TYR A 265 -2.42 11.10 4.13
N LEU A 266 -1.82 12.29 4.30
CA LEU A 266 -1.41 12.80 5.60
C LEU A 266 -2.63 13.11 6.47
N TRP A 267 -3.63 13.80 5.90
CA TRP A 267 -4.89 14.03 6.60
C TRP A 267 -5.51 12.71 7.02
N GLY A 268 -5.62 11.77 6.08
CA GLY A 268 -6.26 10.49 6.26
C GLY A 268 -5.62 9.68 7.39
N PHE A 269 -4.29 9.64 7.37
CA PHE A 269 -3.47 8.97 8.38
C PHE A 269 -3.59 9.62 9.76
N PHE A 270 -3.27 10.91 9.88
CA PHE A 270 -3.21 11.57 11.20
C PHE A 270 -4.59 11.73 11.83
N SER A 271 -5.62 12.04 11.05
CA SER A 271 -6.99 12.16 11.58
C SER A 271 -7.48 10.82 12.14
N ALA A 272 -7.32 9.72 11.40
CA ALA A 272 -7.72 8.39 11.87
C ALA A 272 -6.89 7.94 13.08
N PHE A 273 -5.58 8.20 13.08
CA PHE A 273 -4.69 7.88 14.20
C PHE A 273 -5.14 8.57 15.49
N VAL A 274 -5.37 9.89 15.45
CA VAL A 274 -5.80 10.67 16.61
C VAL A 274 -7.20 10.26 17.07
N VAL A 275 -8.16 10.17 16.14
CA VAL A 275 -9.55 9.80 16.48
C VAL A 275 -9.61 8.41 17.09
N TYR A 276 -8.87 7.43 16.54
CA TYR A 276 -8.84 6.08 17.08
C TYR A 276 -8.24 6.04 18.49
N ILE A 277 -7.14 6.76 18.71
CA ILE A 277 -6.50 6.85 20.04
C ILE A 277 -7.44 7.49 21.05
N VAL A 278 -7.99 8.67 20.73
CA VAL A 278 -8.88 9.40 21.64
C VAL A 278 -10.11 8.57 21.97
N SER A 279 -10.79 7.99 20.97
CA SER A 279 -11.96 7.15 21.19
C SER A 279 -11.64 5.87 21.98
N SER A 280 -10.44 5.30 21.82
CA SER A 280 -10.00 4.12 22.57
C SER A 280 -9.60 4.43 24.02
N TYR A 281 -9.10 5.63 24.30
CA TYR A 281 -8.82 6.07 25.68
C TYR A 281 -10.08 6.53 26.42
N VAL A 282 -10.99 7.23 25.74
CA VAL A 282 -12.26 7.70 26.34
C VAL A 282 -13.19 6.51 26.60
N PHE A 283 -13.24 5.56 25.67
CA PHE A 283 -14.04 4.34 25.80
C PHE A 283 -13.10 3.13 25.73
N PRO A 284 -12.41 2.73 26.80
CA PRO A 284 -11.53 1.57 26.75
C PRO A 284 -12.33 0.26 26.62
N VAL A 285 -11.72 -0.77 26.04
CA VAL A 285 -12.22 -2.16 26.06
C VAL A 285 -11.19 -2.99 26.83
N PRO A 286 -11.31 -3.08 28.17
CA PRO A 286 -10.30 -3.74 29.01
C PRO A 286 -10.09 -5.20 28.61
N GLU A 287 -11.15 -5.85 28.12
CA GLU A 287 -11.08 -7.21 27.61
C GLU A 287 -9.99 -7.33 26.54
N THR A 288 -9.81 -6.36 25.65
CA THR A 288 -8.79 -6.46 24.57
C THR A 288 -7.36 -6.19 25.00
N LEU A 289 -7.15 -5.70 26.22
CA LEU A 289 -5.83 -5.31 26.72
C LEU A 289 -5.23 -6.47 27.51
N ILE A 290 -4.10 -6.98 27.03
CA ILE A 290 -3.33 -8.03 27.69
C ILE A 290 -1.93 -7.55 28.01
N PRO A 291 -1.29 -8.07 29.07
CA PRO A 291 0.05 -7.64 29.46
C PRO A 291 1.15 -8.18 28.53
N VAL A 292 0.94 -9.35 27.91
CA VAL A 292 1.92 -10.04 27.05
C VAL A 292 1.20 -10.72 25.90
N THR A 293 1.84 -10.80 24.73
CA THR A 293 1.35 -11.52 23.55
C THR A 293 1.17 -13.00 23.85
N ILE A 294 0.01 -13.54 23.49
CA ILE A 294 -0.30 -14.96 23.59
C ILE A 294 -0.13 -15.54 22.19
N HIS A 295 0.85 -16.44 22.03
CA HIS A 295 1.17 -17.04 20.74
C HIS A 295 0.38 -18.30 20.43
N ASP A 296 -0.02 -19.05 21.46
CA ASP A 296 -0.65 -20.36 21.30
C ASP A 296 -1.67 -20.62 22.44
N ASP A 297 -2.50 -21.64 22.28
CA ASP A 297 -3.57 -22.05 23.20
C ASP A 297 -3.08 -22.71 24.52
N GLY A 298 -1.80 -22.50 24.88
CA GLY A 298 -1.24 -23.01 26.12
C GLY A 298 -1.92 -22.43 27.37
N ASN A 299 -1.79 -23.13 28.50
CA ASN A 299 -2.30 -22.65 29.79
C ASN A 299 -1.55 -21.38 30.21
N ILE A 300 -2.24 -20.23 30.22
CA ILE A 300 -1.69 -18.96 30.68
C ILE A 300 -2.02 -18.81 32.17
N PHE A 301 -1.02 -18.98 33.03
CA PHE A 301 -1.17 -18.73 34.46
C PHE A 301 -0.83 -17.27 34.76
N VAL A 302 -1.85 -16.45 35.00
CA VAL A 302 -1.66 -15.05 35.42
C VAL A 302 -1.22 -15.04 36.88
N GLY A 303 0.06 -14.73 37.15
CA GLY A 303 0.59 -14.54 38.51
C GLY A 303 1.91 -15.27 38.83
N GLN A 304 2.43 -16.13 37.95
CA GLN A 304 3.76 -16.71 38.10
C GLN A 304 4.74 -16.04 37.12
N HIS A 305 5.89 -15.59 37.65
CA HIS A 305 7.01 -15.14 36.84
C HIS A 305 7.63 -16.37 36.17
N VAL A 306 7.25 -16.65 34.92
CA VAL A 306 7.86 -17.72 34.12
C VAL A 306 9.07 -17.12 33.39
N SER A 307 10.23 -17.75 33.53
CA SER A 307 11.48 -17.29 32.91
C SER A 307 11.41 -17.53 31.40
N GLU A 308 11.99 -16.64 30.57
CA GLU A 308 12.05 -16.81 29.10
C GLU A 308 12.62 -18.18 28.68
N LYS A 309 13.45 -18.82 29.52
CA LYS A 309 13.96 -20.18 29.27
C LYS A 309 12.87 -21.26 29.34
N GLU A 310 11.89 -21.12 30.22
CA GLU A 310 10.82 -22.12 30.42
C GLU A 310 9.81 -22.13 29.27
N ILE A 311 9.70 -21.04 28.51
CA ILE A 311 8.81 -20.94 27.33
C ILE A 311 9.30 -21.83 26.18
N PHE A 312 10.61 -22.06 26.08
CA PHE A 312 11.22 -22.82 24.98
C PHE A 312 11.54 -24.28 25.30
N THR A 313 11.55 -24.67 26.57
CA THR A 313 11.62 -26.08 26.99
C THR A 313 10.22 -26.65 27.13
N GLN A 314 9.70 -27.24 26.06
CA GLN A 314 8.63 -28.23 26.15
C GLN A 314 9.15 -29.47 26.90
N GLU A 315 9.23 -29.41 28.23
CA GLU A 315 9.20 -30.65 29.01
C GLU A 315 7.74 -31.08 29.13
N ALA A 316 7.48 -32.29 28.63
CA ALA A 316 6.18 -32.92 28.55
C ALA A 316 5.47 -32.88 29.92
N LEU A 317 4.35 -32.18 30.00
CA LEU A 317 3.49 -32.23 31.17
C LEU A 317 2.66 -33.53 31.15
N PRO A 318 2.47 -34.16 32.31
CA PRO A 318 1.90 -35.49 32.43
C PRO A 318 0.40 -35.53 32.12
N GLU A 319 -0.03 -36.72 31.73
CA GLU A 319 -1.34 -37.10 31.23
C GLU A 319 -2.51 -36.68 32.15
N LYS A 320 -3.62 -36.28 31.49
CA LYS A 320 -4.96 -36.03 32.04
C LYS A 320 -5.28 -36.79 33.34
N GLN A 321 -5.80 -36.07 34.34
CA GLN A 321 -6.73 -36.65 35.31
C GLN A 321 -8.08 -35.94 35.22
N VAL A 322 -9.02 -36.70 34.62
CA VAL A 322 -10.51 -36.63 34.56
C VAL A 322 -11.17 -35.25 34.52
#